data_AF-A0A0T6BCR9-F1
#
_entry.id   AF-A0A0T6BCR9-F1
#
_cell.length_a   1.000
_cell.length_b   1.000
_cell.length_c   1.000
_cell.angle_alpha   90.00
_cell.angle_beta   90.00
_cell.angle_gamma   90.00
#
_symmetry.space_group_name_H-M   'P 1'
#
loop_
_entity.id
_entity.type
_entity.pdbx_description
1 polymer ?
#
loop_
_entity_poly.entity_id
_entity_poly.type
_entity_poly.pdbx_seq_one_letter_code
_entity_poly.pdbx_strand_id
1 'polypeptide(L)'
;MCFRVMFALKLCAVLWCLCAVGLSHPAKKKDKPRCGYESCHPVKDGFINVHIVPHTHDDVGWLKTVDQYYYGDKNYIQNAGVQYILDSVMDSLRENKDRRFIYVETAFFWKWWMQQDDSTRHKVQRYVRSGQLEIIGGGWTMNDEATTHYHSIIDQFTWGLR
;
A
#
# COMPACT_ATOMS: atom_id res chain seq x y z
N MET A 1 -75.05 7.86 12.54
CA MET A 1 -73.57 7.78 12.66
C MET A 1 -73.06 6.62 11.81
N CYS A 2 -72.73 6.83 10.53
CA CYS A 2 -71.84 5.95 9.77
C CYS A 2 -71.57 6.51 8.35
N PHE A 3 -70.96 7.69 8.27
CA PHE A 3 -70.53 8.26 6.98
C PHE A 3 -69.22 9.04 7.18
N ARG A 4 -68.18 8.33 7.63
CA ARG A 4 -66.85 8.93 7.85
C ARG A 4 -65.70 7.92 7.90
N VAL A 5 -65.67 6.91 7.00
CA VAL A 5 -64.56 5.94 6.99
C VAL A 5 -64.11 5.49 5.57
N MET A 6 -64.49 6.19 4.49
CA MET A 6 -64.12 5.76 3.13
C MET A 6 -63.09 6.62 2.40
N PHE A 7 -62.62 7.73 2.99
CA PHE A 7 -61.64 8.61 2.33
C PHE A 7 -60.17 8.38 2.74
N ALA A 8 -59.91 7.59 3.78
CA ALA A 8 -58.55 7.37 4.28
C ALA A 8 -57.78 6.24 3.56
N LEU A 9 -58.46 5.31 2.86
CA LEU A 9 -57.79 4.13 2.31
C LEU A 9 -57.13 4.35 0.93
N LYS A 10 -57.51 5.39 0.17
CA LYS A 10 -56.96 5.61 -1.18
C LYS A 10 -55.65 6.40 -1.20
N LEU A 11 -55.32 7.17 -0.15
CA LEU A 11 -54.05 7.90 -0.09
C LEU A 11 -52.84 7.01 0.29
N CYS A 12 -53.04 5.94 1.06
CA CYS A 12 -51.96 5.03 1.44
C CYS A 12 -51.42 4.19 0.27
N ALA A 13 -52.27 3.84 -0.71
CA ALA A 13 -51.86 2.97 -1.81
C ALA A 13 -50.88 3.64 -2.79
N VAL A 14 -50.97 4.97 -2.98
CA VAL A 14 -50.10 5.71 -3.90
C VAL A 14 -48.71 5.95 -3.29
N LEU A 15 -48.63 6.15 -1.97
CA LEU A 15 -47.36 6.30 -1.24
C LEU A 15 -46.57 4.99 -1.13
N TRP A 16 -47.24 3.83 -1.16
CA TRP A 16 -46.59 2.52 -1.12
C TRP A 16 -45.95 2.12 -2.46
N CYS A 17 -46.46 2.60 -3.59
CA CYS A 17 -45.85 2.38 -4.90
C CYS A 17 -44.57 3.20 -5.13
N LEU A 18 -44.40 4.35 -4.45
CA LEU A 18 -43.21 5.19 -4.61
C LEU A 18 -42.01 4.71 -3.77
N CYS A 19 -42.22 3.92 -2.72
CA CYS A 19 -41.13 3.34 -1.92
C CYS A 19 -40.61 2.00 -2.47
N ALA A 20 -41.36 1.32 -3.35
CA ALA A 20 -40.98 0.01 -3.88
C ALA A 20 -39.99 0.09 -5.07
N VAL A 21 -39.80 1.27 -5.66
CA VAL A 21 -38.75 1.52 -6.65
C VAL A 21 -37.52 2.09 -5.94
N GLY A 22 -37.03 1.38 -4.93
CA GLY A 22 -35.67 1.57 -4.47
C GLY A 22 -34.75 1.25 -5.64
N LEU A 23 -34.07 2.25 -6.19
CA LEU A 23 -32.94 2.08 -7.10
C LEU A 23 -31.91 1.19 -6.40
N SER A 24 -32.02 -0.12 -6.65
CA SER A 24 -31.01 -1.11 -6.32
C SER A 24 -29.83 -0.82 -7.23
N HIS A 25 -28.97 0.10 -6.81
CA HIS A 25 -27.68 0.28 -7.43
C HIS A 25 -26.96 -1.07 -7.32
N PRO A 26 -26.53 -1.68 -8.45
CA PRO A 26 -25.72 -2.87 -8.37
C PRO A 26 -24.48 -2.52 -7.55
N ALA A 27 -24.33 -3.19 -6.40
CA ALA A 27 -23.13 -3.05 -5.58
C ALA A 27 -21.94 -3.32 -6.51
N LYS A 28 -21.05 -2.31 -6.69
CA LYS A 28 -19.80 -2.52 -7.43
C LYS A 28 -19.12 -3.74 -6.82
N LYS A 29 -18.96 -4.81 -7.62
CA LYS A 29 -18.19 -5.98 -7.20
C LYS A 29 -16.86 -5.46 -6.67
N LYS A 30 -16.59 -5.68 -5.38
CA LYS A 30 -15.27 -5.40 -4.82
C LYS A 30 -14.32 -6.36 -5.52
N ASP A 31 -13.52 -5.85 -6.45
CA ASP A 31 -12.45 -6.63 -7.04
C ASP A 31 -11.59 -7.17 -5.90
N LYS A 32 -11.42 -8.50 -5.88
CA LYS A 32 -10.48 -9.12 -4.95
C LYS A 32 -9.10 -8.57 -5.29
N PRO A 33 -8.30 -8.14 -4.29
CA PRO A 33 -6.93 -7.73 -4.56
C PRO A 33 -6.19 -8.89 -5.22
N ARG A 34 -5.69 -8.65 -6.43
CA ARG A 34 -4.85 -9.59 -7.18
C ARG A 34 -3.41 -9.28 -6.80
N CYS A 35 -2.62 -10.32 -6.55
CA CYS A 35 -1.20 -10.21 -6.23
C CYS A 35 -0.34 -10.80 -7.36
N GLY A 36 0.96 -10.50 -7.35
CA GLY A 36 1.89 -10.96 -8.37
C GLY A 36 1.60 -10.39 -9.75
N TYR A 37 1.87 -11.18 -10.80
CA TYR A 37 1.72 -10.74 -12.20
C TYR A 37 0.29 -10.29 -12.56
N GLU A 38 -0.73 -10.78 -11.85
CA GLU A 38 -2.12 -10.36 -12.07
C GLU A 38 -2.40 -8.92 -11.62
N SER A 39 -1.49 -8.30 -10.87
CA SER A 39 -1.58 -6.92 -10.38
C SER A 39 -0.84 -5.89 -11.26
N CYS A 40 -0.11 -6.38 -12.28
CA CYS A 40 0.65 -5.53 -13.18
C CYS A 40 -0.25 -4.60 -13.98
N HIS A 41 0.27 -3.41 -14.29
CA HIS A 41 -0.41 -2.49 -15.20
C HIS A 41 -0.50 -3.08 -16.60
N PRO A 42 -1.62 -2.85 -17.31
CA PRO A 42 -1.75 -3.31 -18.69
C PRO A 42 -0.73 -2.61 -19.57
N VAL A 43 -0.10 -3.36 -20.46
CA VAL A 43 0.74 -2.85 -21.53
C VAL A 43 -0.09 -2.61 -22.79
N LYS A 44 0.42 -1.78 -23.71
CA LYS A 44 -0.21 -1.51 -25.00
C LYS A 44 0.63 -2.10 -26.14
N ASP A 45 0.09 -3.11 -26.81
CA ASP A 45 0.74 -3.78 -27.94
C ASP A 45 0.93 -2.83 -29.13
N GLY A 46 2.08 -2.94 -29.80
CA GLY A 46 2.44 -2.07 -30.93
C GLY A 46 2.91 -0.66 -30.53
N PHE A 47 3.08 -0.39 -29.24
CA PHE A 47 3.61 0.86 -28.70
C PHE A 47 4.85 0.61 -27.84
N ILE A 48 5.66 1.65 -27.67
CA ILE A 48 6.70 1.65 -26.63
C ILE A 48 5.98 1.79 -25.28
N ASN A 49 6.24 0.84 -24.38
CA ASN A 49 5.71 0.87 -23.01
C ASN A 49 6.82 1.39 -22.08
N VAL A 50 6.57 2.54 -21.45
CA VAL A 50 7.51 3.14 -20.49
C VAL A 50 7.04 2.82 -19.08
N HIS A 51 7.84 2.05 -18.34
CA HIS A 51 7.57 1.69 -16.96
C HIS A 51 8.29 2.66 -16.03
N ILE A 52 7.53 3.51 -15.34
CA ILE A 52 8.06 4.37 -14.29
C ILE A 52 8.07 3.56 -12.99
N VAL A 53 9.24 3.41 -12.38
CA VAL A 53 9.44 2.61 -11.16
C VAL A 53 9.90 3.52 -10.01
N PRO A 54 8.96 4.08 -9.22
CA PRO A 54 9.29 4.89 -8.06
C PRO A 54 9.96 4.04 -6.99
N HIS A 55 11.09 4.52 -6.47
CA HIS A 55 11.90 3.85 -5.47
C HIS A 55 12.60 4.87 -4.58
N THR A 56 13.18 4.37 -3.48
CA THR A 56 14.19 5.05 -2.66
C THR A 56 15.36 4.10 -2.47
N HIS A 57 16.57 4.66 -2.37
CA HIS A 57 17.77 3.89 -2.04
C HIS A 57 18.20 4.30 -0.63
N ASP A 58 17.92 3.44 0.34
CA ASP A 58 18.08 3.74 1.76
C ASP A 58 19.28 2.97 2.32
N ASP A 59 20.49 3.50 2.16
CA ASP A 59 21.72 2.88 2.67
C ASP A 59 21.62 2.53 4.17
N VAL A 60 21.83 1.25 4.51
CA VAL A 60 21.82 0.77 5.90
C VAL A 60 23.17 1.07 6.57
N GLY A 61 23.49 2.37 6.63
CA GLY A 61 24.77 2.89 7.10
C GLY A 61 25.72 3.21 5.94
N TRP A 62 26.18 4.46 5.88
CA TRP A 62 27.16 4.96 4.90
C TRP A 62 27.82 6.23 5.45
N LEU A 63 27.29 7.41 5.14
CA LEU A 63 27.77 8.69 5.72
C LEU A 63 27.20 8.92 7.13
N LYS A 64 26.02 8.37 7.40
CA LYS A 64 25.37 8.38 8.71
C LYS A 64 25.21 6.95 9.22
N THR A 65 25.03 6.81 10.53
CA THR A 65 24.64 5.52 11.12
C THR A 65 23.20 5.15 10.74
N VAL A 66 22.84 3.88 10.88
CA VAL A 66 21.47 3.37 10.62
C VAL A 66 20.42 4.21 11.36
N ASP A 67 20.59 4.46 12.65
CA ASP A 67 19.61 5.24 13.42
C ASP A 67 19.56 6.72 13.01
N GLN A 68 20.69 7.31 12.64
CA GLN A 68 20.72 8.69 12.14
C GLN A 68 19.99 8.81 10.78
N TYR A 69 20.12 7.81 9.90
CA TYR A 69 19.31 7.74 8.68
C TYR A 69 17.84 7.51 9.00
N TYR A 70 17.51 6.61 9.93
CA TYR A 70 16.12 6.32 10.27
C TYR A 70 15.39 7.55 10.82
N TYR A 71 15.97 8.19 11.84
CA TYR A 71 15.33 9.30 12.53
C TYR A 71 15.49 10.65 11.83
N GLY A 72 16.36 10.75 10.82
CA GLY A 72 16.68 12.03 10.19
C GLY A 72 17.57 12.93 11.03
N ASP A 73 18.46 12.34 11.82
CA ASP A 73 19.46 13.09 12.61
C ASP A 73 20.68 13.45 11.75
N LYS A 74 21.45 14.45 12.20
CA LYS A 74 22.66 14.96 11.55
C LYS A 74 22.48 15.28 10.06
N ASN A 75 21.37 15.94 9.71
CA ASN A 75 21.07 16.31 8.32
C ASN A 75 22.09 17.28 7.69
N TYR A 76 22.96 17.90 8.51
CA TYR A 76 24.11 18.65 8.02
C TYR A 76 25.18 17.77 7.34
N ILE A 77 25.22 16.46 7.63
CA ILE A 77 26.07 15.48 6.92
C ILE A 77 25.39 15.07 5.61
N GLN A 78 24.14 14.62 5.72
CA GLN A 78 23.30 14.24 4.60
C GLN A 78 21.83 14.37 5.00
N ASN A 79 21.07 15.13 4.20
CA ASN A 79 19.64 15.32 4.42
C ASN A 79 18.86 14.05 4.01
N ALA A 80 18.57 13.20 4.99
CA ALA A 80 17.90 11.92 4.78
C ALA A 80 17.24 11.44 6.07
N GLY A 81 15.99 10.97 5.99
CA GLY A 81 15.19 10.49 7.12
C GLY A 81 14.19 9.41 6.69
N VAL A 82 14.54 8.14 6.89
CA VAL A 82 13.79 6.99 6.31
C VAL A 82 12.38 6.86 6.86
N GLN A 83 12.15 7.17 8.14
CA GLN A 83 10.80 7.12 8.71
C GLN A 83 9.81 8.02 7.94
N TYR A 84 10.27 9.22 7.54
CA TYR A 84 9.44 10.19 6.82
C TYR A 84 9.21 9.76 5.37
N ILE A 85 10.18 9.09 4.76
CA ILE A 85 10.02 8.49 3.42
C ILE A 85 8.90 7.46 3.46
N LEU A 86 8.97 6.49 4.40
CA LEU A 86 7.95 5.46 4.54
C LEU A 86 6.56 6.04 4.83
N ASP A 87 6.44 6.97 5.77
CA ASP A 87 5.15 7.61 6.09
C ASP A 87 4.55 8.30 4.85
N SER A 88 5.35 9.09 4.13
CA SER A 88 4.89 9.82 2.94
C SER A 88 4.55 8.90 1.77
N VAL A 89 5.25 7.77 1.61
CA VAL A 89 4.93 6.75 0.62
C VAL A 89 3.57 6.13 0.92
N MET A 90 3.30 5.76 2.18
CA MET A 90 2.00 5.16 2.55
C MET A 90 0.85 6.12 2.27
N ASP A 91 1.01 7.41 2.58
CA ASP A 91 0.02 8.43 2.25
C ASP A 91 -0.11 8.65 0.73
N SER A 92 0.99 8.66 0.00
CA SER A 92 0.98 8.79 -1.45
C SER A 92 0.25 7.62 -2.13
N LEU A 93 0.46 6.39 -1.67
CA LEU A 93 -0.23 5.20 -2.19
C LEU A 93 -1.73 5.21 -1.85
N ARG A 94 -2.12 5.81 -0.72
CA ARG A 94 -3.53 5.99 -0.33
C ARG A 94 -4.30 6.86 -1.30
N GLU A 95 -3.68 7.92 -1.80
CA GLU A 95 -4.33 8.92 -2.64
C GLU A 95 -4.65 8.44 -4.05
N ASN A 96 -3.86 7.50 -4.60
CA ASN A 96 -4.09 6.99 -5.94
C ASN A 96 -3.73 5.49 -6.02
N LYS A 97 -4.72 4.67 -6.40
CA LYS A 97 -4.61 3.21 -6.52
C LYS A 97 -3.68 2.74 -7.65
N ASP A 98 -3.40 3.60 -8.62
CA ASP A 98 -2.51 3.31 -9.74
C ASP A 98 -1.05 3.63 -9.41
N ARG A 99 -0.78 4.34 -8.29
CA ARG A 99 0.60 4.56 -7.83
C ARG A 99 1.23 3.23 -7.41
N ARG A 100 2.54 3.15 -7.66
CA ARG A 100 3.40 2.03 -7.33
C ARG A 100 4.62 2.55 -6.59
N PHE A 101 5.15 1.74 -5.70
CA PHE A 101 6.43 2.00 -5.05
C PHE A 101 7.13 0.67 -4.76
N ILE A 102 8.42 0.60 -5.06
CA ILE A 102 9.28 -0.52 -4.65
C ILE A 102 10.09 -0.14 -3.42
N TYR A 103 10.22 -1.05 -2.46
CA TYR A 103 11.08 -0.89 -1.28
C TYR A 103 12.02 -2.08 -1.14
N VAL A 104 13.25 -1.86 -0.69
CA VAL A 104 14.31 -2.89 -0.71
C VAL A 104 14.78 -3.26 0.69
N GLU A 105 15.24 -2.28 1.49
CA GLU A 105 16.00 -2.54 2.71
C GLU A 105 15.11 -2.91 3.91
N THR A 106 14.86 -4.21 4.09
CA THR A 106 13.93 -4.70 5.13
C THR A 106 14.37 -4.34 6.56
N ALA A 107 15.65 -4.02 6.81
CA ALA A 107 16.12 -3.51 8.10
C ALA A 107 15.37 -2.24 8.54
N PHE A 108 15.26 -1.25 7.64
CA PHE A 108 14.53 -0.02 7.93
C PHE A 108 13.03 -0.25 7.95
N PHE A 109 12.52 -1.04 7.01
CA PHE A 109 11.09 -1.38 6.96
C PHE A 109 10.65 -2.06 8.26
N TRP A 110 11.43 -3.01 8.78
CA TRP A 110 11.18 -3.68 10.05
C TRP A 110 11.18 -2.69 11.22
N LYS A 111 12.20 -1.84 11.31
CA LYS A 111 12.30 -0.82 12.37
C LYS A 111 11.09 0.11 12.36
N TRP A 112 10.64 0.53 11.18
CA TRP A 112 9.41 1.32 10.99
C TRP A 112 8.16 0.51 11.36
N TRP A 113 8.01 -0.70 10.83
CA TRP A 113 6.87 -1.59 11.03
C TRP A 113 6.57 -1.86 12.51
N MET A 114 7.61 -2.06 13.30
CA MET A 114 7.51 -2.31 14.74
C MET A 114 6.90 -1.14 15.51
N GLN A 115 6.97 0.09 14.97
CA GLN A 115 6.41 1.30 15.58
C GLN A 115 4.98 1.60 15.13
N GLN A 116 4.47 0.88 14.12
CA GLN A 116 3.15 1.15 13.55
C GLN A 116 2.00 0.54 14.35
N ASP A 117 0.87 1.24 14.36
CA ASP A 117 -0.39 0.72 14.89
C ASP A 117 -1.04 -0.30 13.95
N ASP A 118 -2.03 -1.04 14.47
CA ASP A 118 -2.74 -2.04 13.68
C ASP A 118 -3.40 -1.44 12.44
N SER A 119 -3.94 -0.22 12.55
CA SER A 119 -4.57 0.48 11.42
C SER A 119 -3.60 0.63 10.24
N THR A 120 -2.40 1.13 10.52
CA THR A 120 -1.36 1.34 9.51
C THR A 120 -0.83 0.01 8.97
N ARG A 121 -0.59 -0.99 9.84
CA ARG A 121 -0.19 -2.34 9.42
C ARG A 121 -1.19 -2.97 8.45
N HIS A 122 -2.50 -2.84 8.71
CA HIS A 122 -3.53 -3.33 7.80
C HIS A 122 -3.54 -2.60 6.45
N LYS A 123 -3.29 -1.27 6.43
CA LYS A 123 -3.18 -0.49 5.18
C LYS A 123 -1.99 -0.97 4.34
N VAL A 124 -0.82 -1.13 4.97
CA VAL A 124 0.40 -1.60 4.31
C VAL A 124 0.18 -3.00 3.72
N GLN A 125 -0.36 -3.94 4.50
CA GLN A 125 -0.70 -5.28 4.00
C GLN A 125 -1.65 -5.23 2.81
N ARG A 126 -2.60 -4.28 2.80
CA ARG A 126 -3.48 -4.07 1.66
C ARG A 126 -2.71 -3.58 0.43
N TYR A 127 -1.79 -2.63 0.59
CA TYR A 127 -0.97 -2.14 -0.53
C TYR A 127 -0.10 -3.25 -1.13
N VAL A 128 0.47 -4.12 -0.29
CA VAL A 128 1.22 -5.30 -0.74
C VAL A 128 0.29 -6.26 -1.49
N ARG A 129 -0.88 -6.59 -0.92
CA ARG A 129 -1.84 -7.50 -1.56
C ARG A 129 -2.39 -6.98 -2.88
N SER A 130 -2.48 -5.66 -3.07
CA SER A 130 -2.95 -5.04 -4.30
C SER A 130 -1.84 -4.74 -5.31
N GLY A 131 -0.58 -5.03 -4.98
CA GLY A 131 0.58 -4.69 -5.81
C GLY A 131 0.91 -3.20 -5.87
N GLN A 132 0.37 -2.37 -4.96
CA GLN A 132 0.73 -0.94 -4.87
C GLN A 132 2.11 -0.73 -4.24
N LEU A 133 2.44 -1.56 -3.25
CA LEU A 133 3.75 -1.60 -2.61
C LEU A 133 4.37 -2.97 -2.90
N GLU A 134 5.58 -3.00 -3.45
CA GLU A 134 6.31 -4.23 -3.72
C GLU A 134 7.63 -4.22 -2.96
N ILE A 135 7.91 -5.31 -2.25
CA ILE A 135 9.21 -5.50 -1.59
C ILE A 135 10.08 -6.30 -2.55
N ILE A 136 11.17 -5.70 -3.00
CA ILE A 136 12.09 -6.33 -3.95
C ILE A 136 13.43 -6.65 -3.28
N GLY A 137 14.12 -7.69 -3.75
CA GLY A 137 15.29 -8.25 -3.08
C GLY A 137 14.91 -8.97 -1.79
N GLY A 138 14.36 -8.25 -0.81
CA GLY A 138 13.89 -8.79 0.47
C GLY A 138 15.00 -9.17 1.43
N GLY A 139 16.25 -8.80 1.14
CA GLY A 139 17.35 -8.90 2.09
C GLY A 139 17.23 -7.90 3.24
N TRP A 140 17.96 -8.12 4.32
CA TRP A 140 18.10 -7.14 5.40
C TRP A 140 18.69 -5.82 4.90
N THR A 141 19.67 -5.94 3.99
CA THR A 141 20.29 -4.82 3.26
C THR A 141 20.45 -5.19 1.78
N MET A 142 20.83 -4.22 0.95
CA MET A 142 21.49 -4.52 -0.33
C MET A 142 22.97 -4.82 -0.02
N ASN A 143 23.33 -6.10 0.12
CA ASN A 143 24.69 -6.49 0.50
C ASN A 143 25.70 -6.23 -0.62
N ASP A 144 26.96 -6.00 -0.25
CA ASP A 144 28.07 -5.99 -1.21
C ASP A 144 28.25 -7.38 -1.86
N GLU A 145 28.75 -7.41 -3.10
CA GLU A 145 28.95 -8.62 -3.90
C GLU A 145 30.45 -9.02 -4.04
N ALA A 146 31.38 -8.18 -3.58
CA ALA A 146 32.82 -8.45 -3.70
C ALA A 146 33.46 -9.03 -2.42
N THR A 147 33.03 -8.56 -1.25
CA THR A 147 33.69 -8.78 0.04
C THR A 147 32.85 -9.57 1.04
N THR A 148 31.71 -10.09 0.62
CA THR A 148 30.82 -10.89 1.46
C THR A 148 31.06 -12.38 1.27
N HIS A 149 30.90 -13.14 2.37
CA HIS A 149 30.89 -14.60 2.30
C HIS A 149 29.47 -15.08 1.99
N TYR A 150 29.32 -16.08 1.11
CA TYR A 150 28.01 -16.57 0.68
C TYR A 150 27.08 -16.97 1.84
N HIS A 151 27.64 -17.49 2.94
CA HIS A 151 26.85 -17.80 4.14
C HIS A 151 26.21 -16.55 4.75
N SER A 152 26.95 -15.45 4.84
CA SER A 152 26.43 -14.17 5.35
C SER A 152 25.39 -13.56 4.41
N ILE A 153 25.55 -13.74 3.09
CA ILE A 153 24.54 -13.37 2.10
C ILE A 153 23.25 -14.16 2.36
N ILE A 154 23.34 -15.48 2.52
CA ILE A 154 22.18 -16.35 2.81
C ILE A 154 21.53 -15.94 4.13
N ASP A 155 22.31 -15.70 5.19
CA ASP A 155 21.78 -15.33 6.50
C ASP A 155 20.98 -14.03 6.44
N GLN A 156 21.51 -12.99 5.80
CA GLN A 156 20.84 -11.70 5.73
C GLN A 156 19.59 -11.73 4.83
N PHE A 157 19.59 -12.54 3.75
CA PHE A 157 18.39 -12.77 2.95
C PHE A 157 17.35 -13.58 3.72
N THR A 158 17.78 -14.64 4.42
CA THR A 158 16.90 -15.47 5.25
C THR A 158 16.22 -14.64 6.31
N TRP A 159 16.95 -13.70 6.92
CA TRP A 159 16.39 -12.82 7.94
C TRP A 159 15.36 -11.83 7.37
N GLY A 160 15.63 -11.21 6.21
CA GLY A 160 14.71 -10.27 5.59
C GLY A 160 13.46 -10.91 4.96
N LEU A 161 13.57 -12.15 4.46
CA LEU A 161 12.48 -12.89 3.81
C LEU A 161 11.60 -13.72 4.76
N ARG A 162 11.91 -13.75 6.06
CA ARG A 162 11.21 -14.54 7.08
C ARG A 162 9.93 -13.87 7.59
#